data_AF-A0A3P6RY26-F1
#
_entry.id   AF-A0A3P6RY26-F1
#
_cell.length_a   1.000
_cell.length_b   1.000
_cell.length_c   1.000
_cell.angle_alpha   90.00
_cell.angle_beta   90.00
_cell.angle_gamma   90.00
#
_symmetry.space_group_name_H-M   'P 1'
#
loop_
_entity.id
_entity.type
_entity.pdbx_description
1 polymer ?
#
loop_
_entity_poly.entity_id
_entity_poly.type
_entity_poly.pdbx_seq_one_letter_code
_entity_poly.pdbx_strand_id
1 'polypeptide(L)' 'MRECECLHEPTDGVAGDVNLILVIGILPVLAILGIVLNFINIIVFASQRNTAAKYLTALSCSDVGELFI' A
#
# COMPACT_ATOMS: atom_id res chain seq x y z
N MET A 1 14.78 29.61 18.76
CA MET A 1 15.11 28.72 17.64
C MET A 1 14.99 27.32 18.18
N ARG A 2 13.97 26.58 17.76
CA ARG A 2 13.62 25.26 18.31
C ARG A 2 14.12 24.23 17.30
N GLU A 3 15.02 23.37 17.73
CA GLU A 3 15.77 22.46 16.90
C GLU A 3 14.81 21.53 16.15
N CYS A 4 14.77 21.66 14.82
CA CYS A 4 14.24 20.64 13.94
C CYS A 4 15.28 19.52 13.91
N GLU A 5 15.24 18.64 14.91
CA GLU A 5 15.97 17.38 14.84
C GLU A 5 15.38 16.58 13.68
N CYS A 6 16.07 16.61 12.55
CA CYS A 6 15.96 15.56 11.55
C CYS A 6 16.25 14.25 12.28
N LEU A 7 15.18 13.54 12.64
CA LEU A 7 15.16 12.22 13.27
C LEU A 7 15.70 11.16 12.30
N HIS A 8 16.89 11.38 11.73
CA HIS A 8 17.73 10.33 11.19
C HIS A 8 18.47 9.76 12.39
N GLU A 9 17.73 9.02 13.22
CA GLU A 9 18.35 8.15 14.21
C GLU A 9 19.28 7.23 13.42
N PRO A 10 20.61 7.26 13.66
CA PRO A 10 21.50 6.36 12.96
C PRO A 10 21.04 4.98 13.36
N THR A 11 20.44 4.25 12.41
CA THR A 11 19.95 2.91 12.68
C THR A 11 21.17 2.00 12.69
N ASP A 12 21.96 2.11 13.77
CA ASP A 12 23.20 1.40 13.96
C ASP A 12 22.87 -0.08 14.20
N GLY A 13 23.03 -0.92 13.17
CA GLY A 13 22.90 -2.38 13.24
C GLY A 13 21.53 -2.95 12.85
N VAL A 14 21.14 -4.07 13.49
CA VAL A 14 20.02 -4.98 13.10
C VAL A 14 18.69 -4.27 12.83
N ALA A 15 18.40 -3.15 13.50
CA ALA A 15 17.19 -2.36 13.25
C ALA A 15 17.18 -1.71 11.85
N GLY A 16 18.35 -1.34 11.32
CA GLY A 16 18.50 -0.80 9.96
C GLY A 16 18.28 -1.88 8.92
N ASP A 17 18.82 -3.09 9.15
CA ASP A 17 18.63 -4.25 8.27
C ASP A 17 17.17 -4.71 8.25
N VAL A 18 16.50 -4.76 9.41
CA VAL A 18 15.07 -5.10 9.50
C VAL A 18 14.21 -4.07 8.80
N ASN A 19 14.51 -2.77 8.95
CA ASN A 19 13.81 -1.71 8.24
C ASN A 19 14.03 -1.80 6.72
N LEU A 20 15.25 -2.11 6.29
CA LEU A 20 15.59 -2.32 4.87
C LEU A 20 14.79 -3.49 4.27
N ILE A 21 14.73 -4.63 4.96
CA ILE A 21 13.95 -5.80 4.51
C ILE A 21 12.46 -5.49 4.45
N LEU A 22 11.93 -4.75 5.43
CA LEU A 22 10.53 -4.34 5.45
C LEU A 22 10.22 -3.44 4.25
N VAL A 23 11.02 -2.37 4.05
CA VAL A 23 10.77 -1.33 3.05
C VAL A 23 11.06 -1.81 1.63
N ILE A 24 12.14 -2.55 1.40
CA ILE A 24 12.57 -2.99 0.06
C ILE A 24 12.04 -4.39 -0.27
N GLY A 25 11.80 -5.24 0.73
CA GLY A 25 11.29 -6.59 0.53
C GLY A 25 9.77 -6.68 0.66
N ILE A 26 9.26 -6.41 1.86
CA ILE A 26 7.87 -6.73 2.22
C ILE A 26 6.88 -5.74 1.61
N LEU A 27 7.15 -4.44 1.73
CA LEU A 27 6.29 -3.38 1.19
C LEU A 27 6.00 -3.54 -0.31
N PRO A 28 6.99 -3.74 -1.20
CA PRO A 28 6.70 -3.92 -2.63
C PRO A 28 5.94 -5.22 -2.93
N VAL A 29 6.20 -6.29 -2.17
CA VAL A 29 5.43 -7.54 -2.31
C VAL A 29 3.96 -7.31 -1.92
N LEU A 30 3.70 -6.62 -0.80
CA LEU A 30 2.35 -6.26 -0.38
C LEU A 30 1.68 -5.32 -1.37
N ALA A 31 2.42 -4.36 -1.94
CA ALA A 31 1.91 -3.47 -2.98
C ALA A 31 1.46 -4.26 -4.23
N ILE A 32 2.31 -5.16 -4.74
CA ILE A 32 1.98 -6.00 -5.90
C ILE A 32 0.76 -6.88 -5.62
N LEU A 33 0.72 -7.54 -4.45
CA LEU A 33 -0.44 -8.34 -4.04
C LEU A 33 -1.71 -7.49 -3.93
N GLY A 34 -1.61 -6.29 -3.35
CA GLY A 34 -2.70 -5.34 -3.24
C GLY A 34 -3.29 -4.96 -4.60
N ILE A 35 -2.44 -4.66 -5.59
CA ILE A 35 -2.88 -4.39 -6.97
C ILE A 35 -3.66 -5.58 -7.51
N VAL A 36 -3.07 -6.78 -7.47
CA VAL A 36 -3.66 -7.98 -8.08
C VAL A 36 -5.02 -8.28 -7.47
N LEU A 37 -5.12 -8.24 -6.14
CA LEU A 37 -6.36 -8.51 -5.42
C LEU A 37 -7.40 -7.42 -5.68
N ASN A 38 -7.03 -6.13 -5.69
CA ASN A 38 -7.96 -5.06 -6.00
C ASN A 38 -8.43 -5.10 -7.47
N PHE A 39 -7.58 -5.52 -8.40
CA PHE A 39 -7.98 -5.72 -9.80
C PHE A 39 -9.01 -6.84 -9.92
N ILE A 40 -8.81 -7.96 -9.21
CA ILE A 40 -9.80 -9.05 -9.14
C ILE A 40 -11.12 -8.56 -8.53
N ASN A 41 -11.06 -7.79 -7.43
CA ASN A 41 -12.24 -7.20 -6.81
C ASN A 41 -13.03 -6.32 -7.78
N ILE A 42 -12.35 -5.47 -8.57
CA ILE A 42 -13.02 -4.66 -9.60
C ILE A 42 -13.75 -5.55 -10.62
N ILE A 43 -13.08 -6.59 -11.14
CA ILE A 43 -13.70 -7.50 -12.13
C ILE A 43 -14.93 -8.20 -11.54
N VAL A 44 -14.85 -8.68 -10.30
CA VAL A 44 -15.91 -9.43 -9.63
C VAL A 44 -17.07 -8.52 -9.23
N PHE A 45 -16.79 -7.37 -8.62
CA PHE A 45 -17.81 -6.48 -8.07
C PHE A 45 -18.42 -5.54 -9.12
N ALA A 46 -17.73 -5.26 -10.23
CA ALA A 46 -18.33 -4.50 -11.34
C ALA A 46 -19.53 -5.22 -11.99
N SER A 47 -19.57 -6.56 -11.92
CA SER A 47 -20.68 -7.37 -12.44
C SER A 47 -21.89 -7.43 -11.49
N GLN A 48 -21.71 -7.02 -10.23
CA GLN A 48 -22.74 -7.12 -9.19
C GLN A 48 -23.59 -5.83 -9.15
N ARG A 49 -24.93 -5.95 -9.21
CA ARG A 49 -25.85 -4.79 -9.12
C ARG A 49 -26.10 -4.30 -7.69
N ASN A 50 -25.41 -4.85 -6.71
CA ASN A 50 -25.66 -4.59 -5.29
C ASN A 50 -25.03 -3.25 -4.85
N THR A 51 -25.69 -2.49 -3.98
CA THR A 51 -25.22 -1.14 -3.58
C THR A 51 -23.88 -1.21 -2.86
N ALA A 52 -23.66 -2.23 -2.02
CA ALA A 52 -22.38 -2.49 -1.36
C ALA A 52 -21.23 -2.79 -2.35
N ALA A 53 -21.53 -3.47 -3.46
CA ALA A 53 -20.52 -3.82 -4.46
C ALA A 53 -19.97 -2.57 -5.18
N LYS A 54 -20.78 -1.53 -5.35
CA LYS A 54 -20.35 -0.25 -5.94
C LYS A 54 -19.34 0.48 -5.05
N TYR A 55 -19.55 0.49 -3.74
CA TYR A 55 -18.59 1.05 -2.78
C TYR A 55 -17.28 0.28 -2.77
N LEU A 56 -17.35 -1.05 -2.78
CA LEU A 56 -16.15 -1.92 -2.82
C LEU A 56 -15.37 -1.74 -4.13
N THR A 57 -16.06 -1.59 -5.27
CA THR A 57 -15.41 -1.31 -6.56
C THR A 57 -14.72 0.06 -6.55
N ALA A 58 -15.37 1.09 -6.00
CA ALA A 58 -14.78 2.43 -5.90
C ALA A 58 -13.54 2.45 -4.98
N LEU A 59 -13.60 1.74 -3.85
CA LEU A 59 -12.47 1.58 -2.94
C LEU A 59 -11.29 0.88 -3.64
N SER A 60 -11.54 -0.25 -4.30
CA SER A 60 -10.50 -0.97 -5.05
C SER A 60 -9.90 -0.16 -6.20
N CYS A 61 -10.68 0.71 -6.86
CA CYS A 61 -10.15 1.65 -7.86
C CYS A 61 -9.25 2.72 -7.24
N SER A 62 -9.57 3.21 -6.05
CA SER A 62 -8.71 4.16 -5.32
C SER A 62 -7.36 3.53 -5.01
N ASP A 63 -7.36 2.32 -4.47
CA ASP A 63 -6.14 1.59 -4.10
C ASP A 63 -5.24 1.29 -5.31
N VAL A 64 -5.81 1.01 -6.49
CA VAL A 64 -5.02 0.82 -7.73
C VAL A 64 -4.50 2.16 -8.27
N GLY A 65 -5.26 3.25 -8.09
CA GLY A 65 -4.92 4.59 -8.57
C GLY A 65 -3.73 5.23 -7.82
N GLU A 66 -3.59 4.97 -6.53
CA GLU A 66 -2.50 5.52 -5.70
C GLU A 66 -1.09 5.08 -6.14
N LEU A 67 -0.97 3.98 -6.90
CA LEU A 67 0.32 3.45 -7.33
C LEU A 67 0.78 3.96 -8.70
N PHE A 68 -0.06 4.68 -9.45
CA PHE A 68 0.24 5.17 -10.81
C PHE A 68 0.67 6.65 -10.88
N ILE A 69 0.65 7.38 -9.76
CA ILE A 69 1.07 8.79 -9.61
C ILE A 69 2.35 8.84 -8.78
#